data_AF-A0A509KYB3-F1
#
_entry.id   AF-A0A509KYB3-F1
#
_cell.length_a   1.000
_cell.length_b   1.000
_cell.length_c   1.000
_cell.angle_alpha   90.00
_cell.angle_beta   90.00
_cell.angle_gamma   90.00
#
_symmetry.space_group_name_H-M   'P 1'
#
loop_
_entity.id
_entity.type
_entity.pdbx_description
1 polymer ?
#
loop_
_entity_poly.entity_id
_entity_poly.type
_entity_poly.pdbx_seq_one_letter_code
_entity_poly.pdbx_strand_id
1 'polypeptide(L)'
;MYQKRSYRNLTAGKNLVGFRVAVKETDLFVHAVKPLEDITRELILKHRGVVEAYIKTYPEFVTTLTPWRVSGPAPIIITDMASAGEKAGVGPMAAVAGAIAEHVGIDLLGHTHEVVVENGGDVFFKTNGPVTIGIFAGNSPVSLGMGLRVDPGKKPLSVCTSSGTVGHSLSFGKA
;
A
#
# COMPACT_ATOMS: atom_id res chain seq x y z
N MET A 1 8.74 -3.59 -17.72
CA MET A 1 9.07 -2.31 -18.39
C MET A 1 8.88 -1.21 -17.34
N TYR A 2 9.94 -0.47 -16.97
CA TYR A 2 9.86 0.55 -15.91
C TYR A 2 9.10 1.78 -16.44
N GLN A 3 7.92 2.07 -15.92
CA GLN A 3 7.15 3.27 -16.24
C GLN A 3 7.52 4.36 -15.23
N LYS A 4 7.95 5.53 -15.72
CA LYS A 4 8.31 6.69 -14.88
C LYS A 4 7.05 7.19 -14.17
N ARG A 5 6.98 7.01 -12.84
CA ARG A 5 5.84 7.42 -11.98
C ARG A 5 5.81 8.93 -11.72
N SER A 6 5.65 9.73 -12.78
CA SER A 6 5.61 11.21 -12.69
C SER A 6 4.46 11.75 -11.85
N TYR A 7 3.38 10.97 -11.67
CA TYR A 7 2.22 11.33 -10.86
C TYR A 7 2.54 11.52 -9.37
N ARG A 8 3.61 10.90 -8.87
CA ARG A 8 4.05 11.04 -7.46
C ARG A 8 4.39 12.48 -7.09
N ASN A 9 4.71 13.32 -8.08
CA ASN A 9 5.00 14.73 -7.89
C ASN A 9 3.74 15.60 -7.80
N LEU A 10 2.53 15.04 -7.97
CA LEU A 10 1.32 15.83 -8.17
C LEU A 10 0.62 16.28 -6.88
N THR A 11 0.92 15.75 -5.69
CA THR A 11 0.31 16.26 -4.46
C THR A 11 1.02 15.85 -3.17
N ALA A 12 1.25 16.84 -2.32
CA ALA A 12 1.05 16.75 -0.87
C ALA A 12 0.38 18.08 -0.44
N GLY A 13 -0.49 18.08 0.58
CA GLY A 13 -1.01 19.34 1.14
C GLY A 13 0.13 20.30 1.45
N LYS A 14 -0.12 21.64 1.49
CA LYS A 14 0.91 22.71 1.54
C LYS A 14 2.06 22.51 2.57
N ASN A 15 1.92 21.60 3.53
CA ASN A 15 2.83 21.35 4.64
C ASN A 15 3.40 19.91 4.74
N LEU A 16 3.18 19.04 3.75
CA LEU A 16 3.75 17.68 3.76
C LEU A 16 4.96 17.61 2.82
N VAL A 17 6.00 16.91 3.27
CA VAL A 17 7.17 16.58 2.44
C VAL A 17 7.02 15.18 1.88
N GLY A 18 7.28 15.04 0.58
CA GLY A 18 7.22 13.77 -0.15
C GLY A 18 8.60 13.15 -0.33
N PHE A 19 8.74 11.86 -0.05
CA PHE A 19 9.99 11.13 -0.24
C PHE A 19 9.74 9.68 -0.66
N ARG A 20 10.74 9.07 -1.32
CA ARG A 20 10.68 7.68 -1.80
C ARG A 20 11.60 6.80 -0.97
N VAL A 21 11.09 5.64 -0.55
CA VAL A 21 11.89 4.60 0.12
C VAL A 21 11.63 3.26 -0.55
N ALA A 22 12.69 2.63 -1.04
CA ALA A 22 12.61 1.34 -1.71
C ALA A 22 13.49 0.29 -1.02
N VAL A 23 12.95 -0.91 -0.84
CA VAL A 23 13.61 -2.10 -0.29
C VAL A 23 13.15 -3.32 -1.10
N LYS A 24 14.07 -3.93 -1.86
CA LYS A 24 13.75 -4.99 -2.83
C LYS A 24 12.61 -4.55 -3.77
N GLU A 25 11.51 -5.31 -3.84
CA GLU A 25 10.35 -4.99 -4.69
C GLU A 25 9.38 -3.97 -4.07
N THR A 26 9.51 -3.68 -2.76
CA THR A 26 8.69 -2.67 -2.08
C THR A 26 9.21 -1.28 -2.41
N ASP A 27 8.36 -0.41 -2.96
CA ASP A 27 8.70 0.95 -3.41
C ASP A 27 7.63 1.94 -2.94
N LEU A 28 7.82 2.42 -1.71
CA LEU A 28 6.91 3.35 -1.06
C LEU A 28 7.20 4.78 -1.49
N PHE A 29 6.14 5.53 -1.77
CA PHE A 29 6.16 6.98 -1.80
C PHE A 29 5.37 7.50 -0.61
N VAL A 30 6.03 8.27 0.25
CA VAL A 30 5.47 8.70 1.53
C VAL A 30 5.38 10.22 1.55
N HIS A 31 4.24 10.73 1.99
CA HIS A 31 4.08 12.12 2.39
C HIS A 31 3.89 12.19 3.90
N ALA A 32 4.69 13.00 4.58
CA ALA A 32 4.61 13.20 6.02
C ALA A 32 4.93 14.65 6.39
N VAL A 33 4.71 15.03 7.64
CA VAL A 33 4.96 16.41 8.12
C VAL A 33 6.46 16.75 8.15
N LYS A 34 7.32 15.74 8.17
CA LYS A 34 8.77 15.87 8.19
C LYS A 34 9.43 14.68 7.47
N PRO A 35 10.71 14.78 7.08
CA PRO A 35 11.46 13.65 6.53
C PRO A 35 11.50 12.48 7.54
N LEU A 36 11.25 11.26 7.06
CA LEU A 36 11.17 10.02 7.85
C LEU A 36 11.74 8.82 7.06
N GLU A 37 12.67 9.05 6.14
CA GLU A 37 13.22 8.07 5.19
C GLU A 37 13.82 6.85 5.91
N ASP A 38 14.67 7.09 6.91
CA ASP A 38 15.35 6.03 7.65
C ASP A 38 14.37 5.20 8.49
N ILE A 39 13.44 5.88 9.18
CA ILE A 39 12.38 5.19 9.94
C ILE A 39 11.51 4.36 8.99
N THR A 40 11.12 4.93 7.85
CA THR A 40 10.32 4.22 6.85
C THR A 40 11.04 2.99 6.31
N ARG A 41 12.37 3.08 6.07
CA ARG A 41 13.19 1.95 5.62
C ARG A 41 13.17 0.80 6.63
N GLU A 42 13.38 1.12 7.91
CA GLU A 42 13.35 0.12 8.99
C GLU A 42 11.95 -0.52 9.14
N LEU A 43 10.89 0.27 9.00
CA LEU A 43 9.52 -0.25 9.05
C LEU A 43 9.19 -1.15 7.86
N ILE A 44 9.68 -0.83 6.65
CA ILE A 44 9.56 -1.72 5.49
C ILE A 44 10.28 -3.04 5.79
N LEU A 45 11.53 -2.99 6.27
CA LEU A 45 12.31 -4.19 6.60
C LEU A 45 11.63 -5.04 7.67
N LYS A 46 11.09 -4.42 8.72
CA LYS A 46 10.33 -5.08 9.80
C LYS A 46 9.14 -5.86 9.24
N HIS A 47 8.22 -5.19 8.54
CA HIS A 47 6.98 -5.83 8.08
C HIS A 47 7.23 -6.81 6.95
N ARG A 48 8.12 -6.48 6.02
CA ARG A 48 8.51 -7.40 4.96
C ARG A 48 9.24 -8.63 5.49
N GLY A 49 10.12 -8.47 6.48
CA GLY A 49 10.82 -9.58 7.11
C GLY A 49 9.87 -10.58 7.76
N VAL A 50 8.78 -10.10 8.37
CA VAL A 50 7.70 -10.95 8.91
C VAL A 50 7.01 -11.75 7.79
N VAL A 51 6.67 -11.11 6.67
CA VAL A 51 6.05 -11.77 5.52
C VAL A 51 6.99 -12.79 4.89
N GLU A 52 8.25 -12.43 4.64
CA GLU A 52 9.26 -13.34 4.09
C GLU A 52 9.51 -14.55 5.00
N ALA A 53 9.55 -14.35 6.32
CA ALA A 53 9.70 -15.43 7.28
C ALA A 53 8.49 -16.39 7.27
N TYR A 54 7.27 -15.85 7.20
CA TYR A 54 6.06 -16.67 7.11
C TYR A 54 6.03 -17.49 5.81
N ILE A 55 6.37 -16.87 4.68
CA ILE A 55 6.48 -17.54 3.38
C ILE A 55 7.52 -18.67 3.41
N LYS A 56 8.65 -18.47 4.10
CA LYS A 56 9.67 -19.51 4.24
C LYS A 56 9.13 -20.76 4.94
N THR A 57 8.23 -20.58 5.92
CA THR A 57 7.57 -21.68 6.62
C THR A 57 6.41 -22.27 5.80
N TYR A 58 5.67 -21.42 5.08
CA TYR A 58 4.49 -21.79 4.30
C TYR A 58 4.62 -21.28 2.85
N PRO A 59 5.41 -21.96 1.98
CA PRO A 59 5.67 -21.47 0.62
C PRO A 59 4.40 -21.28 -0.23
N GLU A 60 3.38 -22.11 0.00
CA GLU A 60 2.08 -22.07 -0.65
C GLU A 60 1.32 -20.74 -0.42
N PHE A 61 1.68 -19.98 0.61
CA PHE A 61 1.12 -18.66 0.90
C PHE A 61 1.31 -17.70 -0.28
N VAL A 62 2.42 -17.86 -1.03
CA VAL A 62 2.72 -17.01 -2.19
C VAL A 62 1.91 -17.36 -3.42
N THR A 63 1.71 -18.66 -3.65
CA THR A 63 1.21 -19.20 -4.91
C THR A 63 -0.30 -19.44 -4.89
N THR A 64 -0.91 -19.58 -3.72
CA THR A 64 -2.35 -19.80 -3.63
C THR A 64 -3.14 -18.64 -4.23
N LEU A 65 -4.13 -18.98 -5.04
CA LEU A 65 -5.10 -18.02 -5.59
C LEU A 65 -6.44 -18.08 -4.85
N THR A 66 -6.57 -18.96 -3.85
CA THR A 66 -7.76 -19.13 -3.02
C THR A 66 -7.48 -18.66 -1.59
N PRO A 67 -8.54 -18.33 -0.81
CA PRO A 67 -8.41 -17.88 0.57
C PRO A 67 -7.49 -18.77 1.42
N TRP A 68 -6.60 -18.12 2.18
CA TRP A 68 -5.67 -18.79 3.09
C TRP A 68 -6.24 -18.84 4.50
N ARG A 69 -6.31 -20.03 5.10
CA ARG A 69 -6.70 -20.18 6.50
C ARG A 69 -5.48 -20.15 7.40
N VAL A 70 -5.45 -19.18 8.32
CA VAL A 70 -4.43 -19.11 9.36
C VAL A 70 -4.80 -20.07 10.49
N SER A 71 -3.94 -21.06 10.77
CA SER A 71 -4.08 -21.95 11.92
C SER A 71 -3.24 -21.44 13.09
N GLY A 72 -3.88 -21.09 14.20
CA GLY A 72 -3.21 -20.65 15.43
C GLY A 72 -2.70 -19.20 15.39
N PRO A 73 -1.87 -18.79 16.36
CA PRO A 73 -1.31 -17.44 16.41
C PRO A 73 -0.40 -17.17 15.20
N ALA A 74 -0.65 -16.06 14.52
CA ALA A 74 0.20 -15.57 13.44
C ALA A 74 0.44 -14.07 13.60
N PRO A 75 1.50 -13.52 12.98
CA PRO A 75 1.73 -12.08 12.97
C PRO A 75 0.55 -11.33 12.36
N ILE A 76 0.25 -10.14 12.89
CA ILE A 76 -0.95 -9.37 12.53
C ILE A 76 -1.02 -9.10 11.01
N ILE A 77 0.10 -8.75 10.37
CA ILE A 77 0.14 -8.54 8.91
C ILE A 77 -0.27 -9.79 8.11
N ILE A 78 0.04 -10.99 8.62
CA ILE A 78 -0.38 -12.24 7.97
C ILE A 78 -1.87 -12.47 8.14
N THR A 79 -2.41 -12.21 9.34
CA THR A 79 -3.85 -12.34 9.58
C THR A 79 -4.66 -11.33 8.78
N ASP A 80 -4.16 -10.11 8.63
CA ASP A 80 -4.82 -9.06 7.86
C ASP A 80 -4.81 -9.38 6.36
N MET A 81 -3.68 -9.83 5.82
CA MET A 81 -3.59 -10.32 4.44
C MET A 81 -4.53 -11.51 4.17
N ALA A 82 -4.56 -12.49 5.09
CA ALA A 82 -5.44 -13.65 4.97
C ALA A 82 -6.92 -13.25 5.04
N SER A 83 -7.29 -12.37 5.97
CA SER A 83 -8.67 -11.87 6.11
C SER A 83 -9.11 -11.07 4.88
N ALA A 84 -8.22 -10.25 4.32
CA ALA A 84 -8.50 -9.51 3.08
C ALA A 84 -8.72 -10.48 1.90
N GLY A 85 -7.85 -11.48 1.76
CA GLY A 85 -8.00 -12.53 0.75
C GLY A 85 -9.30 -13.31 0.89
N GLU A 86 -9.67 -13.69 2.13
CA GLU A 86 -10.92 -14.40 2.42
C GLU A 86 -12.15 -13.58 2.03
N LYS A 87 -12.21 -12.30 2.42
CA LYS A 87 -13.34 -11.41 2.08
C LYS A 87 -13.50 -11.21 0.57
N ALA A 88 -12.39 -11.21 -0.17
CA ALA A 88 -12.37 -11.01 -1.62
C ALA A 88 -12.40 -12.33 -2.42
N GLY A 89 -12.34 -13.49 -1.77
CA GLY A 89 -12.30 -14.80 -2.44
C GLY A 89 -11.01 -15.09 -3.21
N VAL A 90 -9.88 -14.48 -2.81
CA VAL A 90 -8.57 -14.59 -3.47
C VAL A 90 -7.47 -15.01 -2.48
N GLY A 91 -6.28 -15.32 -3.02
CA GLY A 91 -5.10 -15.59 -2.20
C GLY A 91 -4.61 -14.36 -1.41
N PRO A 92 -3.88 -14.57 -0.29
CA PRO A 92 -3.48 -13.50 0.63
C PRO A 92 -2.45 -12.54 0.00
N MET A 93 -1.64 -13.01 -0.95
CA MET A 93 -0.67 -12.15 -1.65
C MET A 93 -1.33 -11.05 -2.49
N ALA A 94 -2.62 -11.19 -2.85
CA ALA A 94 -3.35 -10.10 -3.50
C ALA A 94 -3.43 -8.83 -2.63
N ALA A 95 -3.29 -8.97 -1.31
CA ALA A 95 -3.35 -7.86 -0.35
C ALA A 95 -1.96 -7.33 0.08
N VAL A 96 -0.85 -7.90 -0.42
CA VAL A 96 0.49 -7.64 0.15
C VAL A 96 0.91 -6.16 0.07
N ALA A 97 0.61 -5.47 -1.03
CA ALA A 97 1.05 -4.10 -1.22
C ALA A 97 0.29 -3.13 -0.28
N GLY A 98 -1.04 -3.25 -0.23
CA GLY A 98 -1.89 -2.55 0.72
C GLY A 98 -1.56 -2.86 2.18
N ALA A 99 -1.35 -4.13 2.54
CA ALA A 99 -0.97 -4.52 3.90
C ALA A 99 0.35 -3.84 4.32
N ILE A 100 1.39 -3.89 3.47
CA ILE A 100 2.65 -3.21 3.76
C ILE A 100 2.47 -1.69 3.89
N ALA A 101 1.70 -1.05 3.01
CA ALA A 101 1.42 0.38 3.08
C ALA A 101 0.72 0.76 4.39
N GLU A 102 -0.28 -0.02 4.79
CA GLU A 102 -1.05 0.17 6.01
C GLU A 102 -0.21 -0.01 7.28
N HIS A 103 0.51 -1.13 7.40
CA HIS A 103 1.32 -1.40 8.58
C HIS A 103 2.49 -0.43 8.74
N VAL A 104 3.14 -0.02 7.64
CA VAL A 104 4.16 1.03 7.68
C VAL A 104 3.52 2.36 8.07
N GLY A 105 2.37 2.71 7.48
CA GLY A 105 1.67 3.96 7.77
C GLY A 105 1.19 4.07 9.22
N ILE A 106 0.66 3.00 9.79
CA ILE A 106 0.26 2.92 11.20
C ILE A 106 1.47 3.15 12.12
N ASP A 107 2.59 2.48 11.85
CA ASP A 107 3.81 2.65 12.66
C ASP A 107 4.39 4.08 12.51
N LEU A 108 4.32 4.68 11.32
CA LEU A 108 4.74 6.07 11.08
C LEU A 108 3.90 7.10 11.84
N LEU A 109 2.64 6.78 12.21
CA LEU A 109 1.82 7.67 13.04
C LEU A 109 2.37 7.86 14.46
N GLY A 110 3.32 7.04 14.91
CA GLY A 110 4.11 7.30 16.11
C GLY A 110 5.12 8.44 15.96
N HIS A 111 5.40 8.88 14.72
CA HIS A 111 6.43 9.86 14.39
C HIS A 111 5.90 11.10 13.66
N THR A 112 4.71 11.03 13.07
CA THR A 112 3.99 12.13 12.40
C THR A 112 2.49 12.06 12.66
N HIS A 113 1.80 13.19 12.69
CA HIS A 113 0.33 13.22 12.90
C HIS A 113 -0.46 13.15 11.58
N GLU A 114 0.20 13.36 10.44
CA GLU A 114 -0.34 13.12 9.10
C GLU A 114 0.64 12.30 8.27
N VAL A 115 0.12 11.31 7.57
CA VAL A 115 0.91 10.45 6.67
C VAL A 115 0.05 9.95 5.51
N VAL A 116 0.65 9.87 4.33
CA VAL A 116 0.14 9.15 3.17
C VAL A 116 1.24 8.19 2.72
N VAL A 117 0.91 6.92 2.53
CA VAL A 117 1.84 5.87 2.09
C VAL A 117 1.28 5.21 0.84
N GLU A 118 1.91 5.46 -0.31
CA GLU A 118 1.60 4.81 -1.58
C GLU A 118 2.54 3.63 -1.81
N ASN A 119 1.98 2.44 -2.06
CA ASN A 119 2.69 1.26 -2.52
C ASN A 119 2.10 0.78 -3.87
N GLY A 120 2.44 1.47 -4.95
CA GLY A 120 1.87 1.19 -6.26
C GLY A 120 0.43 1.68 -6.37
N GLY A 121 -0.53 0.78 -6.56
CA GLY A 121 -1.97 1.10 -6.65
C GLY A 121 -2.68 1.21 -5.31
N ASP A 122 -1.97 0.94 -4.21
CA ASP A 122 -2.52 0.91 -2.86
C ASP A 122 -2.02 2.10 -2.05
N VAL A 123 -2.94 2.83 -1.44
CA VAL A 123 -2.65 4.06 -0.70
C VAL A 123 -3.30 4.00 0.67
N PHE A 124 -2.47 3.97 1.71
CA PHE A 124 -2.88 4.21 3.09
C PHE A 124 -2.74 5.70 3.41
N PHE A 125 -3.68 6.27 4.16
CA PHE A 125 -3.56 7.66 4.62
C PHE A 125 -4.28 7.93 5.93
N LYS A 126 -3.68 8.84 6.68
CA LYS A 126 -4.31 9.56 7.79
C LYS A 126 -3.91 11.01 7.67
N THR A 127 -4.90 11.86 7.41
CA THR A 127 -4.74 13.31 7.32
C THR A 127 -5.73 14.01 8.24
N ASN A 128 -5.51 15.30 8.47
CA ASN A 128 -6.39 16.20 9.20
C ASN A 128 -7.26 17.03 8.24
N GLY A 129 -6.82 17.18 7.00
CA GLY A 129 -7.60 17.78 5.91
C GLY A 129 -8.15 16.75 4.93
N PRO A 130 -9.09 17.16 4.06
CA PRO A 130 -9.59 16.33 2.97
C PRO A 130 -8.45 15.99 2.00
N VAL A 131 -8.50 14.78 1.44
CA VAL A 131 -7.58 14.33 0.40
C VAL A 131 -8.34 13.99 -0.86
N THR A 132 -7.72 14.23 -2.02
CA THR A 132 -8.24 13.75 -3.31
C THR A 132 -7.26 12.73 -3.85
N ILE A 133 -7.71 11.49 -3.98
CA ILE A 133 -6.92 10.38 -4.51
C ILE A 133 -7.18 10.31 -6.00
N GLY A 134 -6.21 10.77 -6.79
CA GLY A 134 -6.31 10.77 -8.25
C GLY A 134 -6.32 9.35 -8.81
N ILE A 135 -7.18 9.10 -9.80
CA ILE A 135 -7.22 7.82 -10.52
C ILE A 135 -6.28 7.91 -11.71
N PHE A 136 -5.23 7.09 -11.71
CA PHE A 136 -4.32 6.97 -12.84
C PHE A 136 -4.76 5.81 -13.75
N ALA A 137 -5.05 6.13 -15.01
CA ALA A 137 -5.54 5.18 -16.01
C ALA A 137 -4.59 5.10 -17.24
N GLY A 138 -3.29 5.21 -17.00
CA GLY A 138 -2.28 5.13 -18.07
C GLY A 138 -2.47 6.24 -19.12
N ASN A 139 -2.50 5.84 -20.40
CA ASN A 139 -2.70 6.73 -21.54
C ASN A 139 -4.18 7.09 -21.81
N SER A 140 -5.10 6.63 -20.96
CA SER A 140 -6.51 6.94 -21.12
C SER A 140 -6.75 8.45 -21.01
N PRO A 141 -7.61 9.06 -21.85
CA PRO A 141 -7.93 10.49 -21.79
C PRO A 141 -8.45 10.97 -20.43
N VAL A 142 -8.96 10.07 -19.59
CA VAL A 142 -9.49 10.37 -18.25
C VAL A 142 -8.44 10.18 -17.13
N SER A 143 -7.23 9.75 -17.46
CA SER A 143 -6.14 9.55 -16.50
C SER A 143 -5.83 10.86 -15.78
N LEU A 144 -5.91 10.85 -14.44
CA LEU A 144 -5.81 12.02 -13.57
C LEU A 144 -6.89 13.10 -13.80
N GLY A 145 -7.90 12.84 -14.63
CA GLY A 145 -9.07 13.69 -14.82
C GLY A 145 -10.18 13.47 -13.77
N MET A 146 -10.06 12.41 -12.96
CA MET A 146 -10.98 12.06 -11.88
C MET A 146 -10.23 11.67 -10.61
N GLY A 147 -10.85 11.90 -9.45
CA GLY A 147 -10.31 11.49 -8.17
C GLY A 147 -11.39 11.25 -7.12
N LEU A 148 -11.07 10.39 -6.16
CA LEU A 148 -11.91 10.13 -4.99
C LEU A 148 -11.57 11.14 -3.90
N ARG A 149 -12.51 12.03 -3.59
CA ARG A 149 -12.38 12.90 -2.43
C ARG A 149 -12.76 12.12 -1.18
N VAL A 150 -11.87 12.13 -0.19
CA VAL A 150 -12.10 11.55 1.12
C VAL A 150 -11.93 12.65 2.17
N ASP A 151 -12.99 12.91 2.91
CA ASP A 151 -12.96 13.87 4.02
C ASP A 151 -12.27 13.26 5.25
N PRO A 152 -11.64 14.09 6.11
CA PRO A 152 -10.80 13.61 7.19
C PRO A 152 -11.63 12.84 8.23
N GLY A 153 -11.20 11.61 8.54
CA GLY A 153 -11.80 10.75 9.56
C GLY A 153 -10.95 10.66 10.83
N LYS A 154 -11.57 10.19 11.92
CA LYS A 154 -10.86 9.83 13.15
C LYS A 154 -9.90 8.64 12.96
N LYS A 155 -10.28 7.71 12.07
CA LYS A 155 -9.50 6.51 11.75
C LYS A 155 -8.71 6.73 10.45
N PRO A 156 -7.53 6.10 10.30
CA PRO A 156 -6.88 5.99 9.00
C PRO A 156 -7.77 5.25 8.00
N LEU A 157 -7.54 5.49 6.72
CA LEU A 157 -8.25 4.84 5.62
C LEU A 157 -7.25 4.38 4.56
N SER A 158 -7.68 3.42 3.75
CA SER A 158 -6.92 2.90 2.62
C SER A 158 -7.79 2.91 1.37
N VAL A 159 -7.20 3.27 0.22
CA VAL A 159 -7.80 3.10 -1.10
C VAL A 159 -6.85 2.26 -1.94
N CYS A 160 -7.35 1.14 -2.42
CA CYS A 160 -6.58 0.13 -3.13
C CYS A 160 -7.18 -0.11 -4.51
N THR A 161 -6.33 -0.30 -5.50
CA THR A 161 -6.76 -0.49 -6.88
C THR A 161 -6.01 -1.65 -7.53
N SER A 162 -6.75 -2.53 -8.19
CA SER A 162 -6.17 -3.51 -9.09
C SER A 162 -5.74 -2.84 -10.38
N SER A 163 -4.63 -3.28 -10.97
CA SER A 163 -4.26 -2.87 -12.32
C SER A 163 -3.92 -4.08 -13.17
N GLY A 164 -4.58 -4.23 -14.32
CA GLY A 164 -4.25 -5.22 -15.34
C GLY A 164 -3.10 -4.78 -16.26
N THR A 165 -2.80 -3.48 -16.30
CA THR A 165 -1.93 -2.85 -17.31
C THR A 165 -0.77 -2.04 -16.72
N VAL A 166 -0.80 -1.75 -15.41
CA VAL A 166 0.17 -0.88 -14.70
C VAL A 166 0.58 -1.51 -13.37
N GLY A 167 1.70 -2.25 -13.34
CA GLY A 167 2.24 -2.85 -12.11
C GLY A 167 2.87 -4.23 -12.34
N HIS A 168 3.40 -4.84 -11.28
CA HIS A 168 3.98 -6.19 -11.32
C HIS A 168 3.03 -7.27 -10.77
N SER A 169 1.88 -6.88 -10.21
CA SER A 169 0.92 -7.80 -9.60
C SER A 169 0.10 -8.53 -10.67
N LEU A 170 -0.15 -9.83 -10.47
CA LEU A 170 -1.07 -10.60 -11.30
C LEU A 170 -2.49 -10.06 -11.11
N SER A 171 -3.14 -9.67 -12.20
CA SER A 171 -4.51 -9.19 -12.20
C SER A 171 -5.29 -9.89 -13.32
N PHE A 172 -6.49 -10.37 -12.98
CA PHE A 172 -7.45 -10.92 -13.95
C PHE A 172 -8.40 -9.85 -14.51
N GLY A 173 -8.27 -8.60 -14.04
CA GLY A 173 -9.09 -7.49 -14.50
C GLY A 173 -8.70 -7.03 -15.91
N LYS A 174 -9.69 -6.71 -16.72
CA LYS A 174 -9.50 -5.96 -17.98
C LYS A 174 -9.70 -4.47 -17.66
N ALA A 175 -8.60 -3.76 -17.39
CA ALA A 175 -8.58 -2.33 -17.08
C ALA A 175 -7.59 -1.61 -18.00
#